data_AF-A0A9E3JUI1-F1
#
_entry.id   AF-A0A9E3JUI1-F1
#
_cell.length_a   1.000
_cell.length_b   1.000
_cell.length_c   1.000
_cell.angle_alpha   90.00
_cell.angle_beta   90.00
_cell.angle_gamma   90.00
#
_symmetry.space_group_name_H-M   'P 1'
#
loop_
_entity.id
_entity.type
_entity.pdbx_description
1 polymer ?
#
loop_
_entity_poly.entity_id
_entity_poly.type
_entity_poly.pdbx_seq_one_letter_code
_entity_poly.pdbx_strand_id
1 'polypeptide(L)'
;MLRLAPPPPPVRVEPRHRYADLLGAVSLALSVCAGGEARAQALAGIDFDLPEGAPTAEDRVQLEAAAPLYFASELERAGLLPTAELIAGLFVSGAITQPLGPVAKMLHDFWRGRRERLTADEREAVFARVIETPYFDRLMRALCEAIAAHADPSLPGGPGLRAQVALATHAQSMAAFLAQRVDPMAAIAARDIVESINAALGFLRDRQLQLAFGVRDLWRLVEIVASQQGAAGAVGIAGGAQSHVDRGRSGQTVLLWLAKHAAEQAIALDPGAPGDVEVLVAAQRWLASAPLATDAGGATGARAPTTMPLPQVA
;
A
#
# COMPACT_ATOMS: atom_id res chain seq x y z
N MET A 1 24.72 24.84 -46.30
CA MET A 1 23.71 23.78 -46.08
C MET A 1 24.20 22.91 -44.92
N LEU A 2 23.59 23.02 -43.74
CA LEU A 2 23.91 22.15 -42.59
C LEU A 2 23.23 20.79 -42.80
N ARG A 3 24.03 19.72 -42.93
CA ARG A 3 23.50 18.35 -42.89
C ARG A 3 23.22 18.00 -41.42
N LEU A 4 21.94 17.91 -41.07
CA LEU A 4 21.51 17.32 -39.80
C LEU A 4 21.94 15.85 -39.77
N ALA A 5 22.51 15.43 -38.65
CA ALA A 5 22.85 14.03 -38.41
C ALA A 5 21.57 13.17 -38.44
N PRO A 6 21.66 11.92 -38.93
CA PRO A 6 20.51 11.03 -38.95
C PRO A 6 20.02 10.76 -37.51
N PRO A 7 18.70 10.64 -37.29
CA PRO A 7 18.16 10.36 -35.97
C PRO A 7 18.69 9.02 -35.44
N PRO A 8 18.95 8.91 -34.12
CA PRO A 8 19.39 7.66 -33.53
C PRO A 8 18.35 6.56 -33.76
N PRO A 9 18.79 5.30 -33.90
CA PRO A 9 17.88 4.19 -34.11
C PRO A 9 16.90 4.07 -32.93
N PRO A 10 15.64 3.70 -33.17
CA PRO A 10 14.65 3.55 -32.12
C PRO A 10 15.12 2.50 -31.10
N VAL A 11 15.19 2.90 -29.83
CA VAL A 11 15.46 1.99 -28.72
C VAL A 11 14.30 1.00 -28.63
N ARG A 12 14.58 -0.28 -28.90
CA ARG A 12 13.61 -1.36 -28.67
C ARG A 12 13.53 -1.60 -27.16
N VAL A 13 12.51 -1.00 -26.53
CA VAL A 13 12.17 -1.33 -25.14
C VAL A 13 11.42 -2.66 -25.17
N GLU A 14 11.97 -3.69 -24.54
CA GLU A 14 11.24 -4.95 -24.38
C GLU A 14 9.90 -4.69 -23.66
N PRO A 15 8.81 -5.34 -24.08
CA PRO A 15 7.53 -5.18 -23.39
C PRO A 15 7.69 -5.67 -21.96
N ARG A 16 7.61 -4.74 -20.99
CA ARG A 16 7.59 -5.11 -19.57
C ARG A 16 6.42 -6.06 -19.33
N HIS A 17 6.68 -7.15 -18.61
CA HIS A 17 5.63 -8.07 -18.19
C HIS A 17 4.53 -7.27 -17.47
N ARG A 18 3.25 -7.49 -17.82
CA ARG A 18 2.10 -6.66 -17.39
C ARG A 18 2.05 -6.40 -15.87
N TYR A 19 2.49 -7.38 -15.09
CA TYR A 19 2.48 -7.32 -13.62
C TYR A 19 3.87 -7.12 -12.99
N ALA A 20 4.91 -6.80 -13.76
CA ALA A 20 6.29 -6.69 -13.27
C ALA A 20 6.39 -5.73 -12.08
N ASP A 21 5.73 -4.59 -12.22
CA ASP A 21 5.62 -3.52 -11.25
C ASP A 21 4.97 -3.94 -9.91
N LEU A 22 3.88 -4.72 -9.98
CA LEU A 22 3.22 -5.30 -8.80
C LEU A 22 4.10 -6.36 -8.15
N LEU A 23 4.70 -7.24 -8.95
CA LEU A 23 5.56 -8.31 -8.45
C LEU A 23 6.84 -7.77 -7.81
N GLY A 24 7.39 -6.68 -8.35
CA GLY A 24 8.50 -5.95 -7.72
C GLY A 24 8.11 -5.45 -6.32
N ALA A 25 6.92 -4.87 -6.17
CA ALA A 25 6.43 -4.39 -4.88
C ALA A 25 6.18 -5.51 -3.86
N VAL A 26 5.62 -6.65 -4.31
CA VAL A 26 5.45 -7.85 -3.46
C VAL A 26 6.80 -8.44 -3.06
N SER A 27 7.74 -8.55 -4.00
CA SER A 27 9.10 -9.01 -3.72
C SER A 27 9.81 -8.09 -2.73
N LEU A 28 9.63 -6.77 -2.87
CA LEU A 28 10.14 -5.78 -1.92
C LEU A 28 9.51 -5.98 -0.53
N ALA A 29 8.19 -6.15 -0.45
CA ALA A 29 7.48 -6.38 0.81
C ALA A 29 7.99 -7.65 1.52
N LEU A 30 8.12 -8.77 0.79
CA LEU A 30 8.67 -10.01 1.31
C LEU A 30 10.11 -9.83 1.81
N SER A 31 10.96 -9.11 1.06
CA SER A 31 12.34 -8.86 1.45
C SER A 31 12.47 -8.02 2.72
N VAL A 32 11.57 -7.05 2.91
CA VAL A 32 11.51 -6.21 4.11
C VAL A 32 11.09 -7.03 5.32
N CYS A 33 10.04 -7.85 5.19
CA CYS A 33 9.59 -8.75 6.27
C CYS A 33 10.71 -9.73 6.69
N ALA A 34 11.40 -10.34 5.72
CA ALA A 34 12.50 -11.27 5.99
C ALA A 34 13.72 -10.58 6.62
N GLY A 35 14.07 -9.37 6.15
CA GLY A 35 15.17 -8.58 6.70
C GLY A 35 14.91 -8.11 8.13
N GLY A 36 13.67 -7.70 8.44
CA GLY A 36 13.25 -7.34 9.78
C GLY A 36 13.37 -8.50 10.77
N GLU A 37 12.97 -9.71 10.37
CA GLU A 37 13.11 -10.91 11.19
C GLU A 37 14.58 -11.26 11.48
N ALA A 38 15.43 -11.26 10.45
CA ALA A 38 16.86 -11.51 10.63
C ALA A 38 17.52 -10.48 11.56
N ARG A 39 17.11 -9.21 11.47
CA ARG A 39 17.63 -8.14 12.34
C ARG A 39 17.10 -8.27 13.77
N ALA A 40 15.82 -8.59 13.96
CA ALA A 40 15.25 -8.85 15.28
C ALA A 40 15.92 -10.05 15.96
N GLN A 41 16.17 -11.14 15.23
CA GLN A 41 16.92 -12.30 15.72
C GLN A 41 18.36 -11.95 16.11
N ALA A 42 19.03 -11.10 15.33
CA ALA A 42 20.38 -10.64 15.65
C ALA A 42 20.43 -9.73 16.89
N LEU A 43 19.37 -8.95 17.14
CA LEU A 43 19.26 -8.04 18.29
C LEU A 43 18.84 -8.74 19.58
N ALA A 44 18.13 -9.87 19.51
CA ALA A 44 17.60 -10.62 20.67
C ALA A 44 18.66 -11.15 21.66
N GLY A 45 19.95 -10.94 21.40
CA GLY A 45 21.06 -11.31 22.28
C GLY A 45 22.04 -10.18 22.61
N ILE A 46 21.76 -8.92 22.25
CA ILE A 46 22.68 -7.80 22.45
C ILE A 46 22.01 -6.71 23.29
N ASP A 47 22.46 -6.59 24.54
CA ASP A 47 22.02 -5.54 25.47
C ASP A 47 22.92 -4.31 25.29
N PHE A 48 22.42 -3.26 24.63
CA PHE A 48 23.10 -1.98 24.49
C PHE A 48 22.42 -0.94 25.37
N ASP A 49 23.19 -0.34 26.28
CA ASP A 49 22.77 0.82 27.07
C ASP A 49 22.84 2.07 26.17
N LEU A 50 21.76 2.30 25.40
CA LEU A 50 21.63 3.48 24.56
C LEU A 50 21.18 4.68 25.41
N PRO A 51 21.73 5.89 25.19
CA PRO A 51 21.24 7.08 25.86
C PRO A 51 19.76 7.29 25.57
N GLU A 52 18.99 7.73 26.58
CA GLU A 52 17.56 8.01 26.45
C GLU A 52 17.27 8.88 25.22
N GLY A 53 16.40 8.38 24.33
CA GLY A 53 15.94 9.08 23.13
C GLY A 53 16.76 8.85 21.86
N ALA A 54 17.83 8.04 21.89
CA ALA A 54 18.49 7.60 20.67
C ALA A 54 17.59 6.58 19.92
N PRO A 55 17.33 6.77 18.61
CA PRO A 55 16.58 5.80 17.84
C PRO A 55 17.31 4.45 17.83
N THR A 56 16.58 3.41 18.20
CA THR A 56 17.10 2.05 18.31
C THR A 56 17.04 1.35 16.95
N ALA A 57 17.83 0.29 16.79
CA ALA A 57 17.70 -0.59 15.63
C ALA A 57 16.32 -1.26 15.56
N GLU A 58 15.63 -1.41 16.70
CA GLU A 58 14.27 -1.92 16.80
C GLU A 58 13.24 -0.92 16.26
N ASP A 59 13.39 0.38 16.57
CA ASP A 59 12.53 1.44 16.02
C ASP A 59 12.56 1.44 14.49
N ARG A 60 13.73 1.21 13.91
CA ARG A 60 13.87 1.08 12.45
C ARG A 60 13.15 -0.16 11.91
N VAL A 61 13.26 -1.31 12.55
CA VAL A 61 12.56 -2.54 12.13
C VAL A 61 11.05 -2.35 12.20
N GLN A 62 10.55 -1.70 13.25
CA GLN A 62 9.14 -1.36 13.41
C GLN A 62 8.66 -0.41 12.30
N LEU A 63 9.43 0.64 12.00
CA LEU A 63 9.10 1.57 10.92
C LEU A 63 9.15 0.89 9.53
N GLU A 64 10.12 0.01 9.29
CA GLU A 64 10.24 -0.76 8.04
C GLU A 64 8.99 -1.65 7.84
N ALA A 65 8.40 -2.22 8.90
CA ALA A 65 7.19 -3.04 8.84
C ALA A 65 5.90 -2.26 8.51
N ALA A 66 5.88 -0.93 8.66
CA ALA A 66 4.73 -0.12 8.24
C ALA A 66 4.48 -0.18 6.72
N ALA A 67 5.55 -0.26 5.93
CA ALA A 67 5.47 -0.26 4.48
C ALA A 67 4.75 -1.49 3.87
N PRO A 68 5.11 -2.75 4.21
CA PRO A 68 4.38 -3.92 3.73
C PRO A 68 2.94 -3.96 4.25
N LEU A 69 2.65 -3.47 5.46
CA LEU A 69 1.28 -3.36 5.98
C LEU A 69 0.44 -2.38 5.18
N TYR A 70 0.98 -1.20 4.86
CA TYR A 70 0.30 -0.23 4.03
C TYR A 70 0.00 -0.79 2.64
N PHE A 71 1.00 -1.38 1.98
CA PHE A 71 0.84 -2.03 0.69
C PHE A 71 -0.24 -3.12 0.72
N ALA A 72 -0.19 -3.99 1.72
CA ALA A 72 -1.17 -5.05 1.90
C ALA A 72 -2.58 -4.51 2.13
N SER A 73 -2.74 -3.46 2.93
CA SER A 73 -4.05 -2.83 3.18
C SER A 73 -4.68 -2.27 1.90
N GLU A 74 -3.89 -1.69 1.01
CA GLU A 74 -4.38 -1.18 -0.26
C GLU A 74 -4.76 -2.33 -1.19
N LEU A 75 -4.03 -3.45 -1.20
CA LEU A 75 -4.42 -4.64 -1.95
C LEU A 75 -5.67 -5.33 -1.37
N GLU A 76 -5.87 -5.30 -0.06
CA GLU A 76 -7.10 -5.74 0.59
C GLU A 76 -8.28 -4.87 0.13
N ARG A 77 -8.14 -3.54 0.19
CA ARG A 77 -9.15 -2.57 -0.31
C ARG A 77 -9.41 -2.71 -1.79
N ALA A 78 -8.40 -3.07 -2.58
CA ALA A 78 -8.57 -3.41 -3.99
C ALA A 78 -9.44 -4.66 -4.19
N GLY A 79 -9.61 -5.50 -3.16
CA GLY A 79 -10.38 -6.74 -3.20
C GLY A 79 -9.56 -7.98 -3.57
N LEU A 80 -8.23 -7.92 -3.49
CA LEU A 80 -7.36 -9.00 -3.98
C LEU A 80 -7.55 -10.30 -3.20
N LEU A 81 -7.38 -10.28 -1.87
CA LEU A 81 -7.53 -11.46 -1.02
C LEU A 81 -8.98 -11.96 -0.95
N PRO A 82 -10.01 -11.10 -0.79
CA PRO A 82 -11.40 -11.53 -0.89
C PRO A 82 -11.72 -12.26 -2.20
N THR A 83 -11.19 -11.77 -3.33
CA THR A 83 -11.33 -12.41 -4.64
C THR A 83 -10.63 -13.77 -4.68
N ALA A 84 -9.42 -13.86 -4.13
CA ALA A 84 -8.65 -15.09 -4.03
C ALA A 84 -9.41 -16.17 -3.24
N GLU A 85 -9.96 -15.81 -2.08
CA GLU A 85 -10.76 -16.71 -1.25
C GLU A 85 -12.01 -17.21 -1.98
N LEU A 86 -12.76 -16.29 -2.62
CA LEU A 86 -13.96 -16.67 -3.35
C LEU A 86 -13.64 -17.65 -4.49
N ILE A 87 -12.64 -17.35 -5.30
CA ILE A 87 -12.28 -18.18 -6.46
C ILE A 87 -11.77 -19.55 -6.02
N ALA A 88 -10.93 -19.61 -4.99
CA ALA A 88 -10.48 -20.88 -4.42
C ALA A 88 -11.66 -21.70 -3.87
N GLY A 89 -12.62 -21.04 -3.21
CA GLY A 89 -13.84 -21.68 -2.73
C GLY A 89 -14.75 -22.21 -3.85
N LEU A 90 -14.95 -21.43 -4.91
CA LEU A 90 -15.70 -21.84 -6.10
C LEU A 90 -15.04 -23.00 -6.84
N PHE A 91 -13.71 -23.05 -6.85
CA PHE A 91 -12.97 -24.17 -7.41
C PHE A 91 -13.20 -25.45 -6.60
N VAL A 92 -13.00 -25.39 -5.28
CA VAL A 92 -13.14 -26.56 -4.40
C VAL A 92 -14.59 -27.06 -4.29
N SER A 93 -15.58 -26.18 -4.44
CA SER A 93 -16.99 -26.57 -4.49
C SER A 93 -17.42 -27.21 -5.81
N GLY A 94 -16.56 -27.19 -6.84
CA GLY A 94 -16.88 -27.70 -8.18
C GLY A 94 -17.68 -26.73 -9.05
N ALA A 95 -17.83 -25.45 -8.65
CA ALA A 95 -18.49 -24.44 -9.46
C ALA A 95 -17.64 -24.02 -10.68
N ILE A 96 -16.30 -24.09 -10.56
CA ILE A 96 -15.36 -23.93 -11.68
C ILE A 96 -15.01 -25.33 -12.20
N THR A 97 -15.55 -25.67 -13.38
CA THR A 97 -15.40 -27.00 -13.98
C THR A 97 -14.38 -27.06 -15.13
N GLN A 98 -13.83 -25.90 -15.52
CA GLN A 98 -12.84 -25.80 -16.58
C GLN A 98 -11.50 -26.43 -16.14
N PRO A 99 -10.74 -27.06 -17.05
CA PRO A 99 -9.42 -27.59 -16.73
C PRO A 99 -8.42 -26.46 -16.50
N LEU A 100 -8.00 -26.25 -15.24
CA LEU A 100 -7.06 -25.18 -14.85
C LEU A 100 -5.58 -25.62 -14.84
N GLY A 101 -5.29 -26.87 -15.21
CA GLY A 101 -3.91 -27.37 -15.26
C GLY A 101 -3.17 -27.23 -13.92
N PRO A 102 -1.89 -26.79 -13.89
CA PRO A 102 -1.10 -26.66 -12.67
C PRO A 102 -1.70 -25.74 -11.60
N VAL A 103 -2.52 -24.77 -12.00
CA VAL A 103 -3.13 -23.78 -11.10
C VAL A 103 -4.19 -24.39 -10.19
N ALA A 104 -4.78 -25.53 -10.59
CA ALA A 104 -5.67 -26.31 -9.74
C ALA A 104 -5.04 -26.66 -8.38
N LYS A 105 -3.74 -27.02 -8.38
CA LYS A 105 -3.02 -27.32 -7.14
C LYS A 105 -2.87 -26.08 -6.26
N MET A 106 -2.55 -24.93 -6.86
CA MET A 106 -2.39 -23.68 -6.12
C MET A 106 -3.70 -23.25 -5.45
N LEU A 107 -4.83 -23.38 -6.15
CA LEU A 107 -6.16 -23.10 -5.60
C LEU A 107 -6.51 -24.04 -4.43
N HIS A 108 -6.23 -25.34 -4.58
CA HIS A 108 -6.43 -26.31 -3.50
C HIS A 108 -5.57 -26.02 -2.27
N ASP A 109 -4.28 -25.78 -2.47
CA ASP A 109 -3.33 -25.51 -1.40
C ASP A 109 -3.70 -24.21 -0.66
N PHE A 110 -4.06 -23.15 -1.40
CA PHE A 110 -4.53 -21.88 -0.84
C PHE A 110 -5.81 -22.03 -0.01
N TRP A 111 -6.79 -22.78 -0.52
CA TRP A 111 -8.04 -23.05 0.20
C TRP A 111 -7.81 -23.90 1.45
N ARG A 112 -6.92 -24.89 1.39
CA ARG A 112 -6.61 -25.76 2.53
C ARG A 112 -5.96 -24.98 3.67
N GLY A 113 -5.03 -24.08 3.35
CA GLY A 113 -4.32 -23.25 4.33
C GLY A 113 -5.16 -22.11 4.93
N ARG A 114 -6.43 -21.93 4.53
CA ARG A 114 -7.26 -20.80 4.98
C ARG A 114 -7.48 -20.72 6.50
N ARG A 115 -7.32 -21.83 7.22
CA ARG A 115 -7.48 -21.88 8.69
C ARG A 115 -6.20 -21.51 9.44
N GLU A 116 -5.07 -21.49 8.73
CA GLU A 116 -3.76 -21.14 9.26
C GLU A 116 -3.41 -19.67 8.94
N ARG A 117 -4.13 -19.06 8.00
CA ARG A 117 -3.97 -17.66 7.59
C ARG A 117 -4.93 -16.76 8.37
N LEU A 118 -4.53 -15.49 8.56
CA LEU A 118 -5.39 -14.46 9.14
C LEU A 118 -6.68 -14.30 8.31
N THR A 119 -7.81 -14.26 9.00
CA THR A 119 -9.13 -13.97 8.45
C THR A 119 -9.25 -12.51 8.01
N ALA A 120 -10.30 -12.18 7.25
CA ALA A 120 -10.52 -10.79 6.79
C ALA A 120 -10.65 -9.82 7.97
N ASP A 121 -11.37 -10.20 9.02
CA ASP A 121 -11.58 -9.36 10.21
C ASP A 121 -10.27 -9.17 11.00
N GLU A 122 -9.44 -10.21 11.11
CA GLU A 122 -8.13 -10.11 11.77
C GLU A 122 -7.17 -9.21 10.97
N ARG A 123 -7.15 -9.34 9.63
CA ARG A 123 -6.36 -8.44 8.77
C ARG A 123 -6.82 -7.00 8.91
N GLU A 124 -8.13 -6.75 8.88
CA GLU A 124 -8.69 -5.40 9.06
C GLU A 124 -8.34 -4.82 10.43
N ALA A 125 -8.41 -5.62 11.50
CA ALA A 125 -8.01 -5.18 12.84
C ALA A 125 -6.53 -4.76 12.89
N VAL A 126 -5.64 -5.51 12.22
CA VAL A 126 -4.21 -5.16 12.09
C VAL A 126 -4.05 -3.86 11.30
N PHE A 127 -4.74 -3.72 10.16
CA PHE A 127 -4.67 -2.52 9.33
C PHE A 127 -5.21 -1.29 10.04
N ALA A 128 -6.39 -1.36 10.66
CA ALA A 128 -7.04 -0.25 11.34
C ALA A 128 -6.20 0.32 12.49
N ARG A 129 -5.41 -0.55 13.15
CA ARG A 129 -4.48 -0.12 14.20
C ARG A 129 -3.31 0.69 13.67
N VAL A 130 -2.73 0.31 12.53
CA VAL A 130 -1.53 0.97 11.96
C VAL A 130 -1.90 2.14 11.06
N ILE A 131 -3.00 2.02 10.32
CA ILE A 131 -3.43 2.91 9.24
C ILE A 131 -4.76 3.57 9.64
N GLU A 132 -4.70 4.29 10.76
CA GLU A 132 -5.85 4.97 11.34
C GLU A 132 -6.32 6.10 10.42
N THR A 133 -7.39 5.86 9.67
CA THR A 133 -8.00 6.85 8.76
C THR A 133 -8.95 7.74 9.55
N PRO A 134 -8.99 9.08 9.36
CA PRO A 134 -8.27 9.86 8.33
C PRO A 134 -6.91 10.39 8.77
N TYR A 135 -6.42 10.05 9.96
CA TYR A 135 -5.21 10.65 10.52
C TYR A 135 -3.94 10.27 9.72
N PHE A 136 -3.76 8.97 9.42
CA PHE A 136 -2.69 8.47 8.57
C PHE A 136 -2.68 9.17 7.21
N ASP A 137 -3.85 9.29 6.56
CA ASP A 137 -3.97 9.90 5.24
C ASP A 137 -3.52 11.36 5.21
N ARG A 138 -3.82 12.13 6.27
CA ARG A 138 -3.35 13.52 6.41
C ARG A 138 -1.83 13.60 6.57
N LEU A 139 -1.24 12.74 7.39
CA LEU A 139 0.21 12.70 7.57
C LEU A 139 0.92 12.27 6.28
N MET A 140 0.38 11.24 5.60
CA MET A 140 0.97 10.71 4.37
C MET A 140 0.90 11.72 3.24
N ARG A 141 -0.22 12.45 3.14
CA ARG A 141 -0.37 13.57 2.20
C ARG A 141 0.64 14.68 2.47
N ALA A 142 0.73 15.15 3.71
CA ALA A 142 1.67 16.21 4.08
C ALA A 142 3.13 15.80 3.81
N LEU A 143 3.49 14.55 4.10
CA LEU A 143 4.81 14.00 3.77
C LEU A 143 5.05 13.96 2.26
N CYS A 144 4.11 13.44 1.47
CA CYS A 144 4.25 13.37 0.02
C CYS A 144 4.31 14.77 -0.63
N GLU A 145 3.55 15.74 -0.12
CA GLU A 145 3.61 17.15 -0.57
C GLU A 145 4.98 17.77 -0.29
N ALA A 146 5.54 17.51 0.90
CA ALA A 146 6.88 17.99 1.27
C ALA A 146 7.99 17.36 0.42
N ILE A 147 7.89 16.06 0.13
CA ILE A 147 8.79 15.35 -0.80
C ILE A 147 8.66 15.95 -2.20
N ALA A 148 7.43 16.08 -2.73
CA ALA A 148 7.19 16.58 -4.08
C ALA A 148 7.70 18.01 -4.28
N ALA A 149 7.69 18.86 -3.25
CA ALA A 149 8.26 20.21 -3.29
C ALA A 149 9.77 20.24 -3.60
N HIS A 150 10.50 19.13 -3.40
CA HIS A 150 11.92 19.02 -3.73
C HIS A 150 12.18 18.70 -5.21
N ALA A 151 11.15 18.32 -5.96
CA ALA A 151 11.25 18.09 -7.41
C ALA A 151 11.02 19.36 -8.24
N ASP A 152 10.70 20.51 -7.64
CA ASP A 152 10.34 21.73 -8.37
C ASP A 152 11.57 22.32 -9.11
N PRO A 153 11.60 22.25 -10.46
CA PRO A 153 12.73 22.72 -11.24
C PRO A 153 12.79 24.25 -11.35
N SER A 154 11.76 24.96 -10.87
CA SER A 154 11.67 26.42 -10.97
C SER A 154 12.51 27.17 -9.93
N LEU A 155 13.09 26.46 -8.96
CA LEU A 155 13.92 27.03 -7.90
C LEU A 155 15.43 26.93 -8.24
N PRO A 156 16.11 28.04 -8.60
CA PRO A 156 17.55 28.03 -8.81
C PRO A 156 18.26 27.76 -7.47
N GLY A 157 19.10 26.71 -7.42
CA GLY A 157 19.83 26.34 -6.21
C GLY A 157 19.16 25.25 -5.35
N GLY A 158 18.05 24.66 -5.81
CA GLY A 158 17.37 23.57 -5.13
C GLY A 158 16.33 24.03 -4.09
N PRO A 159 15.77 23.09 -3.31
CA PRO A 159 14.72 23.38 -2.35
C PRO A 159 15.25 24.31 -1.23
N GLY A 160 14.55 25.44 -1.02
CA GLY A 160 14.91 26.40 0.01
C GLY A 160 14.73 25.86 1.44
N LEU A 161 15.31 26.55 2.43
CA LEU A 161 15.28 26.15 3.85
C LEU A 161 13.88 25.77 4.37
N ARG A 162 12.83 26.50 3.94
CA ARG A 162 11.44 26.19 4.31
C ARG A 162 11.02 24.78 3.86
N ALA A 163 11.36 24.38 2.64
CA ALA A 163 11.02 23.06 2.12
C ALA A 163 11.76 21.96 2.88
N GLN A 164 13.03 22.17 3.20
CA GLN A 164 13.84 21.23 3.99
C GLN A 164 13.27 21.05 5.41
N VAL A 165 12.92 22.15 6.09
CA VAL A 165 12.30 22.10 7.42
C VAL A 165 10.92 21.42 7.37
N ALA A 166 10.11 21.70 6.34
CA ALA A 166 8.81 21.05 6.17
C ALA A 166 8.97 19.53 5.99
N LEU A 167 9.92 19.09 5.15
CA LEU A 167 10.20 17.67 4.94
C LEU A 167 10.62 16.98 6.24
N ALA A 168 11.57 17.56 6.97
CA ALA A 168 11.99 17.00 8.26
C ALA A 168 10.83 16.92 9.27
N THR A 169 10.01 17.97 9.36
CA THR A 169 8.86 18.02 10.28
C THR A 169 7.82 16.96 9.96
N HIS A 170 7.45 16.80 8.69
CA HIS A 170 6.44 15.84 8.26
C HIS A 170 6.96 14.40 8.30
N ALA A 171 8.24 14.18 7.99
CA ALA A 171 8.89 12.88 8.17
C ALA A 171 8.88 12.46 9.65
N GLN A 172 9.32 13.35 10.56
CA GLN A 172 9.32 13.05 11.99
C GLN A 172 7.90 12.79 12.52
N SER A 173 6.91 13.57 12.08
CA SER A 173 5.51 13.39 12.48
C SER A 173 4.95 12.03 12.05
N MET A 174 5.25 11.59 10.81
CA MET A 174 4.85 10.28 10.31
C MET A 174 5.59 9.15 11.03
N ALA A 175 6.91 9.27 11.21
CA ALA A 175 7.71 8.26 11.91
C ALA A 175 7.23 8.07 13.35
N ALA A 176 7.02 9.16 14.10
CA ALA A 176 6.50 9.09 15.47
C ALA A 176 5.11 8.46 15.53
N PHE A 177 4.23 8.77 14.56
CA PHE A 177 2.91 8.15 14.48
C PHE A 177 2.98 6.63 14.26
N LEU A 178 3.85 6.18 13.36
CA LEU A 178 4.01 4.76 13.02
C LEU A 178 4.72 3.97 14.13
N ALA A 179 5.76 4.53 14.75
CA ALA A 179 6.49 3.89 15.84
C ALA A 179 5.58 3.54 17.04
N GLN A 180 4.53 4.35 17.28
CA GLN A 180 3.56 4.08 18.34
C GLN A 180 2.54 2.98 18.00
N ARG A 181 2.45 2.56 16.73
CA ARG A 181 1.36 1.69 16.23
C ARG A 181 1.86 0.39 15.62
N VAL A 182 3.10 0.34 15.14
CA VAL A 182 3.70 -0.87 14.58
C VAL A 182 4.47 -1.60 15.67
N ASP A 183 3.79 -2.53 16.33
CA ASP A 183 4.40 -3.42 17.30
C ASP A 183 4.93 -4.71 16.64
N PRO A 184 5.65 -5.58 17.38
CA PRO A 184 6.17 -6.84 16.83
C PRO A 184 5.07 -7.77 16.25
N MET A 185 3.85 -7.75 16.81
CA MET A 185 2.73 -8.53 16.28
C MET A 185 2.27 -8.00 14.92
N ALA A 186 2.26 -6.68 14.71
CA ALA A 186 1.98 -6.07 13.41
C ALA A 186 3.02 -6.51 12.37
N ALA A 187 4.30 -6.57 12.74
CA ALA A 187 5.37 -6.98 11.85
C ALA A 187 5.25 -8.46 11.42
N ILE A 188 4.90 -9.35 12.35
CA ILE A 188 4.61 -10.77 12.02
C ILE A 188 3.37 -10.87 11.12
N ALA A 189 2.28 -10.17 11.47
CA ALA A 189 1.09 -10.15 10.64
C ALA A 189 1.38 -9.62 9.22
N ALA A 190 2.25 -8.62 9.09
CA ALA A 190 2.66 -8.10 7.78
C ALA A 190 3.24 -9.21 6.89
N ARG A 191 4.08 -10.08 7.45
CA ARG A 191 4.66 -11.22 6.74
C ARG A 191 3.57 -12.19 6.28
N ASP A 192 2.72 -12.66 7.19
CA ASP A 192 1.68 -13.64 6.87
C ASP A 192 0.70 -13.13 5.80
N ILE A 193 0.37 -11.84 5.86
CA ILE A 193 -0.51 -11.19 4.90
C ILE A 193 0.18 -11.08 3.53
N VAL A 194 1.44 -10.66 3.48
CA VAL A 194 2.18 -10.53 2.21
C VAL A 194 2.43 -11.90 1.58
N GLU A 195 2.71 -12.94 2.38
CA GLU A 195 2.80 -14.33 1.89
C GLU A 195 1.47 -14.81 1.30
N SER A 196 0.35 -14.50 1.96
CA SER A 196 -1.00 -14.79 1.46
C SER A 196 -1.28 -14.06 0.14
N ILE A 197 -0.89 -12.80 0.03
CA ILE A 197 -1.00 -11.99 -1.19
C ILE A 197 -0.16 -12.61 -2.32
N ASN A 198 1.08 -13.01 -2.04
CA ASN A 198 1.95 -13.63 -3.02
C ASN A 198 1.36 -14.95 -3.54
N ALA A 199 0.83 -15.79 -2.65
CA ALA A 199 0.15 -17.04 -3.02
C ALA A 199 -1.08 -16.77 -3.90
N ALA A 200 -1.92 -15.79 -3.52
CA ALA A 200 -3.08 -15.36 -4.29
C ALA A 200 -2.70 -14.89 -5.70
N LEU A 201 -1.70 -14.02 -5.80
CA LEU A 201 -1.19 -13.52 -7.09
C LEU A 201 -0.65 -14.64 -7.98
N GLY A 202 -0.10 -15.70 -7.38
CA GLY A 202 0.37 -16.88 -8.09
C GLY A 202 -0.69 -17.49 -9.01
N PHE A 203 -1.93 -17.64 -8.53
CA PHE A 203 -3.01 -18.20 -9.34
C PHE A 203 -3.88 -17.15 -10.03
N LEU A 204 -4.15 -15.99 -9.43
CA LEU A 204 -5.01 -14.95 -10.03
C LEU A 204 -4.44 -14.37 -11.33
N ARG A 205 -3.11 -14.43 -11.48
CA ARG A 205 -2.42 -14.02 -12.72
C ARG A 205 -2.46 -15.07 -13.82
N ASP A 206 -2.90 -16.29 -13.52
CA ASP A 206 -2.91 -17.36 -14.50
C ASP A 206 -3.91 -17.11 -15.62
N ARG A 207 -3.46 -17.40 -16.85
CA ARG A 207 -4.23 -17.09 -18.04
C ARG A 207 -5.44 -18.00 -18.21
N GLN A 208 -5.35 -19.28 -17.82
CA GLN A 208 -6.45 -20.24 -17.92
C GLN A 208 -7.55 -19.90 -16.92
N LEU A 209 -7.16 -19.53 -15.69
CA LEU A 209 -8.10 -19.04 -14.70
C LEU A 209 -8.83 -17.78 -15.21
N GLN A 210 -8.09 -16.78 -15.70
CA GLN A 210 -8.71 -15.57 -16.26
C GLN A 210 -9.65 -15.88 -17.45
N LEU A 211 -9.29 -16.85 -18.29
CA LEU A 211 -10.13 -17.33 -19.39
C LEU A 211 -11.45 -17.95 -18.90
N ALA A 212 -11.40 -18.75 -17.83
CA ALA A 212 -12.59 -19.38 -17.25
C ALA A 212 -13.62 -18.36 -16.77
N PHE A 213 -13.17 -17.17 -16.38
CA PHE A 213 -14.02 -16.03 -15.99
C PHE A 213 -14.27 -15.02 -17.13
N GLY A 214 -13.79 -15.28 -18.35
CA GLY A 214 -13.98 -14.39 -19.50
C GLY A 214 -13.23 -13.06 -19.42
N VAL A 215 -12.23 -12.95 -18.54
CA VAL A 215 -11.45 -11.71 -18.32
C VAL A 215 -10.08 -11.77 -18.98
N ARG A 216 -9.49 -10.59 -19.15
CA ARG A 216 -8.18 -10.40 -19.81
C ARG A 216 -7.03 -10.17 -18.85
N ASP A 217 -7.34 -9.86 -17.58
CA ASP A 217 -6.35 -9.56 -16.55
C ASP A 217 -6.96 -9.79 -15.15
N LEU A 218 -6.08 -9.88 -14.16
CA LEU A 218 -6.44 -10.11 -12.76
C LEU A 218 -7.30 -8.98 -12.16
N TRP A 219 -7.14 -7.72 -12.58
CA TRP A 219 -7.88 -6.61 -11.97
C TRP A 219 -9.32 -6.59 -12.45
N ARG A 220 -9.57 -6.94 -13.71
CA ARG A 220 -10.92 -7.23 -14.20
C ARG A 220 -11.58 -8.39 -13.48
N LEU A 221 -10.81 -9.42 -13.10
CA LEU A 221 -11.32 -10.53 -12.29
C LEU A 221 -11.81 -10.01 -10.92
N VAL A 222 -10.98 -9.20 -10.26
CA VAL A 222 -11.28 -8.59 -8.96
C VAL A 222 -12.51 -7.68 -9.05
N GLU A 223 -12.61 -6.85 -10.09
CA GLU A 223 -13.76 -5.97 -10.32
C GLU A 223 -15.07 -6.74 -10.54
N ILE A 224 -15.03 -7.84 -11.28
CA ILE A 224 -16.23 -8.70 -11.47
C ILE A 224 -16.68 -9.26 -10.12
N VAL A 225 -15.76 -9.79 -9.33
CA VAL A 225 -16.10 -10.35 -8.01
C VAL A 225 -16.66 -9.28 -7.08
N ALA A 226 -16.03 -8.10 -7.03
CA ALA A 226 -16.53 -6.97 -6.24
C ALA A 226 -17.94 -6.54 -6.68
N SER A 227 -18.23 -6.54 -7.99
CA SER A 227 -19.57 -6.21 -8.51
C SER A 227 -20.64 -7.23 -8.11
N GLN A 228 -20.29 -8.52 -8.08
CA GLN A 228 -21.22 -9.60 -7.72
C GLN A 228 -21.56 -9.62 -6.23
N GLN A 229 -20.66 -9.15 -5.38
CA GLN A 229 -20.87 -9.08 -3.93
C GLN A 229 -21.68 -7.85 -3.50
N GLY A 230 -22.17 -7.02 -4.43
CA GLY A 230 -22.84 -5.75 -4.10
C GLY A 230 -21.90 -4.69 -3.53
N ALA A 231 -20.59 -4.96 -3.50
CA ALA A 231 -19.56 -4.02 -3.04
C ALA A 231 -19.30 -2.88 -4.04
N ALA A 232 -19.92 -2.92 -5.23
CA ALA A 232 -19.89 -1.84 -6.22
C ALA A 232 -20.49 -0.50 -5.72
N GLY A 233 -21.09 -0.47 -4.52
CA GLY A 233 -21.58 0.76 -3.87
C GLY A 233 -21.19 0.94 -2.40
N ALA A 234 -20.41 0.03 -1.81
CA ALA A 234 -20.00 0.12 -0.40
C ALA A 234 -18.51 0.51 -0.32
N VAL A 235 -18.27 1.79 -0.01
CA VAL A 235 -17.06 2.34 0.60
C VAL A 235 -15.75 1.60 0.24
N GLY A 236 -15.15 1.94 -0.91
CA GLY A 236 -13.81 1.42 -1.23
C GLY A 236 -13.37 1.70 -2.66
N ILE A 237 -14.22 1.45 -3.66
CA ILE A 237 -13.82 1.53 -5.08
C ILE A 237 -13.91 2.97 -5.65
N ALA A 238 -13.65 3.99 -4.83
CA ALA A 238 -13.49 5.35 -5.34
C ALA A 238 -12.09 5.47 -5.99
N GLY A 239 -11.97 5.00 -7.24
CA GLY A 239 -10.72 4.98 -8.01
C GLY A 239 -10.42 3.65 -8.75
N GLY A 240 -11.17 2.58 -8.49
CA GLY A 240 -10.92 1.26 -9.09
C GLY A 240 -9.78 0.48 -8.41
N ALA A 241 -9.73 -0.84 -8.63
CA ALA A 241 -8.71 -1.71 -8.03
C ALA A 241 -7.28 -1.25 -8.37
N GLN A 242 -7.07 -0.73 -9.59
CA GLN A 242 -5.78 -0.24 -10.04
C GLN A 242 -5.30 1.00 -9.26
N SER A 243 -6.21 1.90 -8.85
CA SER A 243 -5.82 3.07 -8.05
C SER A 243 -5.26 2.67 -6.69
N HIS A 244 -5.88 1.70 -6.03
CA HIS A 244 -5.36 1.14 -4.78
C HIS A 244 -3.99 0.49 -4.97
N VAL A 245 -3.79 -0.24 -6.07
CA VAL A 245 -2.49 -0.87 -6.36
C VAL A 245 -1.40 0.19 -6.52
N ASP A 246 -1.66 1.22 -7.30
CA ASP A 246 -0.69 2.29 -7.53
C ASP A 246 -0.44 3.11 -6.26
N ARG A 247 -1.49 3.34 -5.45
CA ARG A 247 -1.40 3.98 -4.14
C ARG A 247 -0.57 3.17 -3.17
N GLY A 248 -0.83 1.87 -3.04
CA GLY A 248 -0.11 0.95 -2.17
C GLY A 248 1.37 0.86 -2.52
N ARG A 249 1.71 0.71 -3.80
CA ARG A 249 3.11 0.64 -4.26
C ARG A 249 3.87 1.93 -3.99
N SER A 250 3.23 3.06 -4.30
CA SER A 250 3.82 4.37 -4.12
C SER A 250 4.02 4.67 -2.63
N GLY A 251 3.03 4.35 -1.80
CA GLY A 251 3.13 4.54 -0.35
C GLY A 251 4.14 3.60 0.30
N GLN A 252 4.25 2.35 -0.14
CA GLN A 252 5.31 1.43 0.30
C GLN A 252 6.70 2.04 0.09
N THR A 253 6.93 2.61 -1.09
CA THR A 253 8.22 3.25 -1.43
C THR A 253 8.51 4.43 -0.52
N VAL A 254 7.53 5.31 -0.30
CA VAL A 254 7.66 6.48 0.59
C VAL A 254 7.90 6.06 2.05
N LEU A 255 7.20 5.04 2.54
CA LEU A 255 7.35 4.56 3.92
C LEU A 255 8.69 3.86 4.15
N LEU A 256 9.21 3.12 3.17
CA LEU A 256 10.57 2.54 3.25
C LEU A 256 11.64 3.61 3.20
N TRP A 257 11.45 4.62 2.35
CA TRP A 257 12.32 5.79 2.35
C TRP A 257 12.28 6.48 3.72
N LEU A 258 11.10 6.67 4.32
CA LEU A 258 10.98 7.27 5.65
C LEU A 258 11.73 6.45 6.70
N ALA A 259 11.54 5.13 6.73
CA ALA A 259 12.20 4.27 7.71
C ALA A 259 13.75 4.33 7.62
N LYS A 260 14.29 4.56 6.42
CA LYS A 260 15.74 4.75 6.23
C LYS A 260 16.25 6.08 6.80
N HIS A 261 15.44 7.14 6.75
CA HIS A 261 15.84 8.51 7.14
C HIS A 261 15.24 8.97 8.48
N ALA A 262 14.49 8.11 9.19
CA ALA A 262 13.77 8.47 10.42
C ALA A 262 14.68 8.94 11.57
N ALA A 263 15.95 8.51 11.57
CA ALA A 263 16.95 8.89 12.56
C ALA A 263 17.81 10.11 12.14
N GLU A 264 17.62 10.62 10.93
CA GLU A 264 18.44 11.70 10.39
C GLU A 264 17.94 13.07 10.84
N GLN A 265 18.86 13.92 11.32
CA GLN A 265 18.54 15.28 11.78
C GLN A 265 18.31 16.24 10.60
N ALA A 266 18.86 15.93 9.43
CA ALA A 266 18.70 16.72 8.21
C ALA A 266 18.50 15.78 7.02
N ILE A 267 17.32 15.84 6.42
CA ILE A 267 16.97 15.05 5.25
C ILE A 267 17.18 15.92 4.01
N ALA A 268 18.01 15.44 3.07
CA ALA A 268 18.22 16.08 1.78
C ALA A 268 17.83 15.11 0.67
N LEU A 269 17.08 15.61 -0.32
CA LEU A 269 16.76 14.89 -1.55
C LEU A 269 17.54 15.52 -2.70
N ASP A 270 18.31 14.71 -3.43
CA ASP A 270 19.01 15.09 -4.65
C ASP A 270 18.26 14.55 -5.88
N PRO A 271 17.62 15.42 -6.68
CA PRO A 271 16.95 15.00 -7.92
C PRO A 271 17.87 14.34 -8.96
N GLY A 272 19.20 14.42 -8.81
CA GLY A 272 20.18 13.70 -9.62
C GLY A 272 20.49 12.27 -9.14
N ALA A 273 20.15 11.93 -7.89
CA ALA A 273 20.41 10.61 -7.31
C ALA A 273 19.27 9.63 -7.66
N PRO A 274 19.56 8.46 -8.25
CA PRO A 274 18.52 7.52 -8.69
C PRO A 274 17.51 7.10 -7.60
N GLY A 275 17.98 6.91 -6.36
CA GLY A 275 17.10 6.55 -5.24
C GLY A 275 16.17 7.68 -4.79
N ASP A 276 16.59 8.93 -4.94
CA ASP A 276 15.78 10.09 -4.58
C ASP A 276 14.74 10.40 -5.67
N VAL A 277 15.08 10.17 -6.94
CA VAL A 277 14.11 10.23 -8.05
C VAL A 277 12.98 9.22 -7.83
N GLU A 278 13.29 8.02 -7.33
CA GLU A 278 12.28 7.00 -7.04
C GLU A 278 11.26 7.46 -5.99
N VAL A 279 11.71 8.03 -4.87
CA VAL A 279 10.80 8.54 -3.83
C VAL A 279 10.04 9.78 -4.30
N LEU A 280 10.65 10.68 -5.07
CA LEU A 280 9.98 11.84 -5.64
C LEU A 280 8.82 11.42 -6.56
N VAL A 281 9.06 10.45 -7.45
CA VAL A 281 8.04 9.89 -8.33
C VAL A 281 6.96 9.16 -7.53
N ALA A 282 7.34 8.39 -6.50
CA ALA A 282 6.39 7.69 -5.64
C ALA A 282 5.48 8.67 -4.89
N ALA A 283 6.02 9.73 -4.30
CA ALA A 283 5.22 10.75 -3.61
C ALA A 283 4.18 11.41 -4.55
N GLN A 284 4.59 11.77 -5.77
CA GLN A 284 3.67 12.32 -6.76
C GLN A 284 2.59 11.33 -7.20
N ARG A 285 2.95 10.06 -7.42
CA ARG A 285 1.98 9.01 -7.77
C ARG A 285 0.98 8.75 -6.64
N TRP A 286 1.46 8.74 -5.40
CA TRP A 286 0.60 8.59 -4.23
C TRP A 286 -0.42 9.73 -4.17
N LEU A 287 0.02 10.99 -4.33
CA LEU A 287 -0.87 12.16 -4.35
C LEU A 287 -1.90 12.11 -5.49
N ALA A 288 -1.51 11.62 -6.67
CA ALA A 288 -2.41 11.47 -7.82
C ALA A 288 -3.47 10.37 -7.62
N SER A 289 -3.14 9.33 -6.85
CA SER A 289 -4.05 8.23 -6.51
C SER A 289 -4.89 8.46 -5.25
N ALA A 290 -4.50 9.41 -4.41
CA ALA A 290 -5.16 9.68 -3.15
C ALA A 290 -6.47 10.44 -3.40
N PRO A 291 -7.61 10.00 -2.82
CA PRO A 291 -8.85 10.74 -2.95
C PRO A 291 -8.63 12.18 -2.47
N LEU A 292 -9.12 13.15 -3.26
CA LEU A 292 -9.11 14.55 -2.85
C LEU A 292 -9.78 14.63 -1.48
N ALA A 293 -9.16 15.34 -0.54
CA ALA A 293 -9.77 15.57 0.75
C ALA A 293 -11.11 16.29 0.48
N THR A 294 -12.22 15.57 0.57
CA THR A 294 -13.52 16.20 0.69
C THR A 294 -13.49 16.91 2.01
N ASP A 295 -13.51 18.25 1.97
CA ASP A 295 -13.72 19.09 3.14
C ASP A 295 -14.97 18.60 3.87
N ALA A 296 -14.78 17.78 4.91
CA ALA A 296 -15.81 17.45 5.89
C ALA A 296 -15.98 18.65 6.85
N GLY A 297 -16.24 19.81 6.25
CA GLY A 297 -16.32 21.11 6.89
C GLY A 297 -17.30 22.02 6.15
N GLY A 298 -18.52 21.53 5.89
CA GLY A 298 -19.50 22.33 5.17
C GLY A 298 -20.84 21.66 4.92
N ALA A 299 -21.54 21.22 5.98
CA ALA A 299 -23.01 21.21 6.07
C ALA A 299 -23.44 20.46 7.34
N THR A 300 -23.24 21.08 8.50
CA THR A 300 -24.10 20.81 9.66
C THR A 300 -25.48 21.37 9.30
N GLY A 301 -26.25 20.61 8.53
CA GLY A 301 -27.67 20.83 8.37
C GLY A 301 -28.31 20.60 9.73
N ALA A 302 -28.43 21.66 10.52
CA ALA A 302 -29.24 21.69 11.72
C ALA A 302 -30.69 21.37 11.30
N ARG A 303 -31.05 20.09 11.37
CA ARG A 303 -32.45 19.68 11.48
C ARG A 303 -32.92 20.15 12.85
N ALA A 304 -33.63 21.27 12.87
CA ALA A 304 -34.38 21.71 14.02
C ALA A 304 -35.28 20.55 14.52
N PRO A 305 -35.37 20.30 15.83
CA PRO A 305 -36.27 19.29 16.36
C PRO A 305 -37.70 19.68 16.01
N THR A 306 -38.37 18.83 15.24
CA THR A 306 -39.80 18.92 14.99
C THR A 306 -40.51 18.67 16.31
N THR A 307 -41.02 19.72 16.93
CA THR A 307 -41.91 19.66 18.08
C THR A 307 -43.17 18.90 17.68
N MET A 308 -43.34 17.69 18.23
CA MET A 308 -44.60 16.97 18.20
C MET A 308 -45.66 17.75 19.00
N PRO A 309 -46.87 18.01 18.46
CA PRO A 309 -47.98 18.50 19.26
C PRO A 309 -48.56 17.37 20.13
N LEU A 310 -48.75 17.66 21.42
CA LEU A 310 -49.46 16.82 22.38
C LEU A 310 -50.92 16.57 21.92
N PRO A 311 -51.48 15.36 22.14
CA PRO A 311 -52.89 15.10 21.88
C PRO A 311 -53.77 15.85 22.88
N GLN A 312 -54.76 16.59 22.36
CA GLN A 312 -55.82 17.15 23.18
C GLN A 312 -56.72 16.02 23.69
N VAL A 313 -56.88 15.98 25.01
CA VAL A 313 -57.86 15.16 25.72
C VAL A 313 -59.24 15.76 25.47
N ALA A 314 -60.18 14.92 25.02
CA ALA A 314 -61.61 15.18 25.06
C ALA A 314 -62.20 14.49 26.31
#